data_AF-A0A9E1I7S4-F1
#
_entry.id   AF-A0A9E1I7S4-F1
#
_cell.length_a   1.000
_cell.length_b   1.000
_cell.length_c   1.000
_cell.angle_alpha   90.00
_cell.angle_beta   90.00
_cell.angle_gamma   90.00
#
_symmetry.space_group_name_H-M   'P 1'
#
loop_
_entity.id
_entity.type
_entity.pdbx_description
1 polymer ?
#
loop_
_entity_poly.entity_id
_entity_poly.type
_entity_poly.pdbx_seq_one_letter_code
_entity_poly.pdbx_strand_id
1 'polypeptide(L)'
;MAHHDKIIEGRIDELIELIDNSQIPRFGSADRRIVNADEIAGILVEIKSCLPENVRKANDVLARANKIMLEADEYSNATKADADRIAQDTVEKARIDAEQMETDANTYYDNKVAEGDTYLENKTGEADDYYESRVAEGDDYLKQKTEQGNSYYEDCVARAKDTARDIIEEANATRERLVSESEVTLEAQKRAEELRRKTVLRSNQVYSNAKLSADSVLAELMDYLERYYSAIEADRKALDARPAATTGAQPRPQSAPAQNEAADEAGDADEDDDASGWNIFGNLFKRKKKASQEDDFEDDAE
;
A
#
# COMPACT_ATOMS: atom_id res chain seq x y z
N MET A 1 -54.23 48.91 -94.69
CA MET A 1 -53.30 49.75 -95.47
C MET A 1 -53.33 49.37 -96.94
N ALA A 2 -53.18 48.09 -97.29
CA ALA A 2 -53.02 47.63 -98.68
C ALA A 2 -54.11 48.02 -99.71
N HIS A 3 -55.35 48.37 -99.32
CA HIS A 3 -56.39 48.69 -100.31
C HIS A 3 -56.36 50.15 -100.78
N HIS A 4 -56.17 51.10 -99.86
CA HIS A 4 -56.17 52.53 -100.21
C HIS A 4 -54.82 52.95 -100.79
N ASP A 5 -53.75 52.31 -100.34
CA ASP A 5 -52.40 52.48 -100.88
C ASP A 5 -52.35 52.06 -102.36
N LYS A 6 -52.87 50.86 -102.68
CA LYS A 6 -53.04 50.39 -104.06
C LYS A 6 -53.92 51.28 -104.93
N ILE A 7 -54.91 51.95 -104.34
CA ILE A 7 -55.75 52.92 -105.07
C ILE A 7 -54.94 54.18 -105.37
N ILE A 8 -54.20 54.71 -104.40
CA ILE A 8 -53.34 55.89 -104.63
C ILE A 8 -52.24 55.56 -105.64
N GLU A 9 -51.53 54.44 -105.48
CA GLU A 9 -50.50 53.98 -106.42
C GLU A 9 -51.10 53.79 -107.82
N GLY A 10 -52.23 53.09 -107.96
CA GLY A 10 -52.87 52.89 -109.27
C GLY A 10 -53.36 54.18 -109.91
N ARG A 11 -53.83 55.15 -109.12
CA ARG A 11 -54.21 56.49 -109.62
C ARG A 11 -53.01 57.35 -109.97
N ILE A 12 -51.88 57.20 -109.27
CA ILE A 12 -50.62 57.85 -109.64
C ILE A 12 -50.10 57.26 -110.95
N ASP A 13 -50.16 55.94 -111.12
CA ASP A 13 -49.76 55.27 -112.37
C ASP A 13 -50.64 55.72 -113.54
N GLU A 14 -51.96 55.82 -113.34
CA GLU A 14 -52.89 56.35 -114.35
C GLU A 14 -52.61 57.82 -114.69
N LEU A 15 -52.27 58.64 -113.68
CA LEU A 15 -51.85 60.03 -113.90
C LEU A 15 -50.54 60.10 -114.71
N ILE A 16 -49.58 59.23 -114.42
CA ILE A 16 -48.32 59.14 -115.17
C ILE A 16 -48.60 58.70 -116.60
N GLU A 17 -49.44 57.69 -116.82
CA GLU A 17 -49.80 57.20 -118.14
C GLU A 17 -50.51 58.27 -118.98
N LEU A 18 -51.42 59.03 -118.38
CA LEU A 18 -52.07 60.16 -119.05
C LEU A 18 -51.08 61.27 -119.44
N ILE A 19 -50.05 61.50 -118.62
CA ILE A 19 -49.00 62.48 -118.93
C ILE A 19 -48.05 61.95 -120.01
N ASP A 20 -47.63 60.69 -119.93
CA ASP A 20 -46.66 60.09 -120.85
C ASP A 20 -47.25 59.90 -122.26
N ASN A 21 -48.53 59.55 -122.36
CA ASN A 21 -49.24 59.38 -123.63
C ASN A 21 -49.83 60.69 -124.19
N SER A 22 -49.65 61.81 -123.49
CA SER A 22 -50.19 63.09 -123.93
C SER A 22 -49.42 63.73 -125.08
N GLN A 23 -50.12 64.55 -125.87
CA GLN A 23 -49.53 65.15 -127.07
C GLN A 23 -48.52 66.25 -126.72
N ILE A 24 -47.39 66.26 -127.43
CA ILE A 24 -46.43 67.37 -127.35
C ILE A 24 -47.01 68.57 -128.13
N PRO A 25 -47.12 69.76 -127.53
CA PRO A 25 -47.66 70.92 -128.22
C PRO A 25 -46.81 71.27 -129.45
N ARG A 26 -47.47 71.53 -130.58
CA ARG A 26 -46.82 71.89 -131.86
C ARG A 26 -45.95 73.15 -131.79
N PHE A 27 -46.14 73.99 -130.76
CA PHE A 27 -45.31 75.15 -130.45
C PHE A 27 -45.04 75.20 -128.95
N GLY A 28 -43.80 74.93 -128.56
CA GLY A 28 -43.36 74.89 -127.17
C GLY A 28 -42.22 73.89 -126.95
N SER A 29 -41.58 73.95 -125.77
CA SER A 29 -40.51 73.00 -125.41
C SER A 29 -41.04 71.56 -125.41
N ALA A 30 -40.20 70.60 -125.82
CA ALA A 30 -40.53 69.17 -125.87
C ALA A 30 -40.87 68.56 -124.50
N ASP A 31 -40.58 69.26 -123.40
CA ASP A 31 -40.91 68.87 -122.04
C ASP A 31 -42.35 69.24 -121.64
N ARG A 32 -43.06 70.03 -122.46
CA ARG A 32 -44.46 70.37 -122.22
C ARG A 32 -45.37 69.29 -122.82
N ARG A 33 -46.49 69.08 -122.17
CA ARG A 33 -47.49 68.05 -122.48
C ARG A 33 -48.88 68.68 -122.49
N ILE A 34 -49.72 68.35 -123.48
CA ILE A 34 -51.12 68.80 -123.53
C ILE A 34 -51.99 67.73 -122.88
N VAL A 35 -52.42 67.99 -121.66
CA VAL A 35 -53.22 67.08 -120.85
C VAL A 35 -54.64 67.59 -120.66
N ASN A 36 -55.58 66.67 -120.46
CA ASN A 36 -56.95 67.02 -120.08
C ASN A 36 -56.98 67.40 -118.59
N ALA A 37 -57.16 68.70 -118.31
CA ALA A 37 -57.15 69.23 -116.97
C ALA A 37 -58.27 68.64 -116.08
N ASP A 38 -59.43 68.32 -116.66
CA ASP A 38 -60.57 67.77 -115.90
C ASP A 38 -60.29 66.33 -115.46
N GLU A 39 -59.61 65.54 -116.31
CA GLU A 39 -59.23 64.16 -116.03
C GLU A 39 -58.14 64.08 -114.96
N ILE A 40 -57.11 64.92 -115.08
CA ILE A 40 -56.07 65.05 -114.05
C ILE A 40 -56.65 65.55 -112.73
N ALA A 41 -57.54 66.55 -112.75
CA ALA A 41 -58.17 67.06 -111.55
C ALA A 41 -59.02 65.99 -110.85
N GLY A 42 -59.74 65.15 -111.62
CA GLY A 42 -60.50 64.01 -111.09
C GLY A 42 -59.61 63.03 -110.32
N ILE A 43 -58.49 62.60 -110.94
CA ILE A 43 -57.53 61.70 -110.31
C ILE A 43 -56.91 62.32 -109.05
N LEU A 44 -56.53 63.60 -109.10
CA LEU A 44 -55.99 64.32 -107.95
C LEU A 44 -57.01 64.46 -106.80
N VAL A 45 -58.29 64.63 -107.11
CA VAL A 45 -59.38 64.66 -106.11
C VAL A 45 -59.53 63.30 -105.44
N GLU A 46 -59.46 62.21 -106.20
CA GLU A 46 -59.52 60.85 -105.66
C GLU A 46 -58.32 60.54 -104.75
N ILE A 47 -57.09 60.88 -105.17
CA ILE A 47 -55.88 60.78 -104.33
C ILE A 47 -56.04 61.62 -103.06
N LYS A 48 -56.50 62.87 -103.20
CA LYS A 48 -56.74 63.79 -102.08
C LYS A 48 -57.80 63.27 -101.11
N SER A 49 -58.80 62.53 -101.60
CA SER A 49 -59.83 61.92 -100.75
C SER A 49 -59.29 60.73 -99.94
N CYS A 50 -58.31 60.00 -100.48
CA CYS A 50 -57.70 58.84 -99.82
C CYS A 50 -56.59 59.20 -98.83
N LEU A 51 -55.86 60.30 -99.05
CA LEU A 51 -54.73 60.71 -98.21
C LEU A 51 -55.10 60.95 -96.72
N PRO A 52 -56.13 61.74 -96.36
CA PRO A 52 -56.53 61.93 -94.96
C PRO A 52 -56.92 60.62 -94.26
N GLU A 53 -57.58 59.72 -95.01
CA GLU A 53 -58.01 58.43 -94.49
C GLU A 53 -56.81 57.49 -94.21
N ASN A 54 -55.78 57.53 -95.04
CA ASN A 54 -54.54 56.80 -94.81
C ASN A 54 -53.77 57.34 -93.59
N VAL A 55 -53.67 58.67 -93.45
CA VAL A 55 -53.05 59.30 -92.27
C VAL A 55 -53.82 58.93 -90.99
N ARG A 56 -55.15 58.94 -91.03
CA ARG A 56 -56.00 58.50 -89.91
C ARG A 56 -55.70 57.06 -89.51
N LYS A 57 -55.67 56.13 -90.48
CA LYS A 57 -55.34 54.71 -90.22
C LYS A 57 -53.92 54.53 -89.70
N ALA A 58 -52.94 55.30 -90.19
CA ALA A 58 -51.57 55.24 -89.69
C ALA A 58 -51.49 55.69 -88.24
N ASN A 59 -52.16 56.79 -87.89
CA ASN A 59 -52.26 57.27 -86.50
C ASN A 59 -52.97 56.26 -85.59
N ASP A 60 -54.03 55.58 -86.06
CA ASP A 60 -54.69 54.53 -85.29
C ASP A 60 -53.76 53.34 -85.01
N VAL A 61 -52.91 52.98 -85.98
CA VAL A 61 -51.91 51.92 -85.79
C VAL A 61 -50.85 52.34 -84.78
N LEU A 62 -50.36 53.58 -84.86
CA LEU A 62 -49.41 54.13 -83.87
C LEU A 62 -50.02 54.18 -82.47
N ALA A 63 -51.28 54.60 -82.34
CA ALA A 63 -52.00 54.62 -81.06
C ALA A 63 -52.13 53.20 -80.47
N ARG A 64 -52.47 52.21 -81.29
CA ARG A 64 -52.50 50.80 -80.87
C ARG A 64 -51.12 50.26 -80.49
N ALA A 65 -50.08 50.60 -81.26
CA ALA A 65 -48.71 50.17 -80.97
C ALA A 65 -48.24 50.76 -79.62
N ASN A 66 -48.46 52.05 -79.39
CA ASN A 66 -48.12 52.71 -78.12
C ASN A 66 -48.87 52.08 -76.94
N LYS A 67 -50.15 51.73 -77.12
CA LYS A 67 -50.93 51.03 -76.10
C LYS A 67 -50.32 49.66 -75.76
N ILE A 68 -49.98 48.86 -76.77
CA ILE A 68 -49.34 47.55 -76.58
C ILE A 68 -47.99 47.69 -75.88
N MET A 69 -47.20 48.70 -76.25
CA MET A 69 -45.90 48.96 -75.60
C MET A 69 -46.06 49.30 -74.12
N LEU A 70 -47.05 50.13 -73.77
CA LEU A 70 -47.33 50.47 -72.37
C LEU A 70 -47.77 49.24 -71.57
N GLU A 71 -48.70 48.45 -72.11
CA GLU A 71 -49.17 47.21 -71.46
C GLU A 71 -48.04 46.19 -71.31
N ALA A 72 -47.17 46.06 -72.31
CA ALA A 72 -46.02 45.17 -72.28
C ALA A 72 -44.97 45.63 -71.26
N ASP A 73 -44.72 46.93 -71.14
CA ASP A 73 -43.80 47.49 -70.15
C ASP A 73 -44.35 47.30 -68.73
N GLU A 74 -45.63 47.57 -68.52
CA GLU A 74 -46.30 47.32 -67.24
C GLU A 74 -46.23 45.84 -66.84
N TYR A 75 -46.56 44.93 -67.77
CA TYR A 75 -46.47 43.50 -67.53
C TYR A 75 -45.03 43.03 -67.25
N SER A 76 -44.04 43.56 -67.99
CA SER A 76 -42.62 43.24 -67.76
C SER A 76 -42.15 43.72 -66.39
N ASN A 77 -42.53 44.93 -66.00
CA ASN A 77 -42.16 45.51 -64.71
C ASN A 77 -42.84 44.76 -63.55
N ALA A 78 -44.11 44.37 -63.70
CA ALA A 78 -44.80 43.52 -62.73
C ALA A 78 -44.11 42.16 -62.58
N THR A 79 -43.76 41.52 -63.71
CA THR A 79 -43.08 40.21 -63.71
C THR A 79 -41.70 40.29 -63.05
N LYS A 80 -40.93 41.36 -63.33
CA LYS A 80 -39.62 41.60 -62.68
C LYS A 80 -39.78 41.78 -61.18
N ALA A 81 -40.74 42.60 -60.75
CA ALA A 81 -41.00 42.82 -59.32
C ALA A 81 -41.39 41.52 -58.60
N ASP A 82 -42.21 40.67 -59.23
CA ASP A 82 -42.55 39.36 -58.67
C ASP A 82 -41.35 38.40 -58.61
N ALA A 83 -40.52 38.38 -59.66
CA ALA A 83 -39.29 37.58 -59.67
C ALA A 83 -38.31 38.03 -58.59
N ASP A 84 -38.12 39.34 -58.42
CA ASP A 84 -37.26 39.92 -57.38
C ASP A 84 -37.78 39.59 -55.99
N ARG A 85 -39.10 39.67 -55.77
CA ARG A 85 -39.73 39.30 -54.50
C ARG A 85 -39.52 37.82 -54.17
N ILE A 86 -39.72 36.93 -55.14
CA ILE A 86 -39.50 35.48 -54.97
C ILE A 86 -38.04 35.19 -54.68
N ALA A 87 -37.11 35.85 -55.39
CA ALA A 87 -35.68 35.71 -55.15
C ALA A 87 -35.30 36.15 -53.73
N GLN A 88 -35.79 37.31 -53.28
CA GLN A 88 -35.55 37.81 -51.93
C GLN A 88 -36.11 36.86 -50.85
N ASP A 89 -37.34 36.40 -51.00
CA ASP A 89 -37.96 35.45 -50.06
C ASP A 89 -37.19 34.12 -49.99
N THR A 90 -36.69 33.64 -51.14
CA THR A 90 -35.89 32.40 -51.20
C THR A 90 -34.55 32.57 -50.49
N VAL A 91 -33.86 33.69 -50.72
CA VAL A 91 -32.57 33.99 -50.08
C VAL A 91 -32.75 34.18 -48.58
N GLU A 92 -33.81 34.87 -48.15
CA GLU A 92 -34.07 35.11 -46.73
C GLU A 92 -34.39 33.81 -45.99
N LYS A 93 -35.22 32.94 -46.57
CA LYS A 93 -35.48 31.60 -46.01
C LYS A 93 -34.21 30.77 -45.88
N ALA A 94 -33.41 30.71 -46.95
CA ALA A 94 -32.15 29.98 -46.92
C ALA A 94 -31.18 30.53 -45.86
N ARG A 95 -31.18 31.86 -45.65
CA ARG A 95 -30.39 32.51 -44.61
C ARG A 95 -30.87 32.12 -43.21
N ILE A 96 -32.17 32.17 -42.95
CA ILE A 96 -32.76 31.79 -41.65
C ILE A 96 -32.48 30.32 -41.35
N ASP A 97 -32.67 29.43 -42.33
CA ASP A 97 -32.41 28.00 -42.18
C ASP A 97 -30.92 27.74 -41.86
N ALA A 98 -30.00 28.48 -42.50
CA ALA A 98 -28.58 28.37 -42.22
C ALA A 98 -28.21 28.87 -40.82
N GLU A 99 -28.76 29.99 -40.37
CA GLU A 99 -28.54 30.55 -39.03
C GLU A 99 -29.08 29.62 -37.93
N GLN A 100 -30.23 29.01 -38.18
CA GLN A 100 -30.79 28.00 -37.28
C GLN A 100 -29.90 26.76 -37.23
N MET A 101 -29.42 26.27 -38.38
CA MET A 101 -28.52 25.12 -38.44
C MET A 101 -27.19 25.39 -37.71
N GLU A 102 -26.65 26.60 -37.81
CA GLU A 102 -25.46 27.02 -37.06
C GLU A 102 -25.73 27.04 -35.55
N THR A 103 -26.87 27.59 -35.13
CA THR A 103 -27.27 27.64 -33.72
C THR A 103 -27.42 26.24 -33.12
N ASP A 104 -28.10 25.34 -33.84
CA ASP A 104 -28.30 23.96 -33.42
C ASP A 104 -26.96 23.20 -33.35
N ALA A 105 -26.07 23.40 -34.32
CA ALA A 105 -24.75 22.79 -34.34
C ALA A 105 -23.87 23.27 -33.17
N ASN A 106 -23.87 24.57 -32.88
CA ASN A 106 -23.14 25.14 -31.75
C ASN A 106 -23.69 24.61 -30.42
N THR A 107 -25.01 24.58 -30.27
CA THR A 107 -25.66 24.02 -29.06
C THR A 107 -25.31 22.54 -28.87
N TYR A 108 -25.32 21.75 -29.94
CA TYR A 108 -24.92 20.35 -29.89
C TYR A 108 -23.45 20.19 -29.47
N TYR A 109 -22.56 21.00 -30.05
CA TYR A 109 -21.14 20.99 -29.71
C TYR A 109 -20.91 21.34 -28.24
N ASP A 110 -21.51 22.42 -27.74
CA ASP A 110 -21.39 22.86 -26.35
C ASP A 110 -21.87 21.77 -25.37
N ASN A 111 -23.00 21.12 -25.70
CA ASN A 111 -23.49 19.99 -24.91
C ASN A 111 -22.48 18.83 -24.88
N LYS A 112 -21.84 18.51 -26.01
CA LYS A 112 -20.85 17.43 -26.09
C LYS A 112 -19.56 17.76 -25.33
N VAL A 113 -19.14 19.02 -25.35
CA VAL A 113 -18.02 19.49 -24.53
C VAL A 113 -18.36 19.36 -23.04
N ALA A 114 -19.54 19.84 -22.62
CA ALA A 114 -19.98 19.75 -21.22
C ALA A 114 -20.12 18.30 -20.72
N GLU A 115 -20.66 17.40 -21.55
CA GLU A 115 -20.69 15.95 -21.25
C GLU A 115 -19.28 15.37 -21.08
N GLY A 116 -18.34 15.77 -21.95
CA GLY A 116 -16.94 15.35 -21.89
C GLY A 116 -16.25 15.85 -20.62
N ASP A 117 -16.43 17.12 -20.26
CA ASP A 117 -15.87 17.72 -19.05
C ASP A 117 -16.41 17.02 -17.79
N THR A 118 -17.73 16.77 -17.74
CA THR A 118 -18.36 16.04 -16.63
C THR A 118 -17.82 14.60 -16.52
N TYR A 119 -17.62 13.93 -17.65
CA TYR A 119 -17.05 12.57 -17.67
C TYR A 119 -15.62 12.56 -17.12
N LEU A 120 -14.80 13.53 -17.54
CA LEU A 120 -13.43 13.65 -17.06
C LEU A 120 -13.37 13.97 -15.57
N GLU A 121 -14.19 14.92 -15.09
CA GLU A 121 -14.27 15.26 -13.67
C GLU A 121 -14.64 14.05 -12.82
N ASN A 122 -15.65 13.27 -13.24
CA ASN A 122 -16.04 12.04 -12.56
C ASN A 122 -14.91 11.01 -12.55
N LYS A 123 -14.21 10.81 -13.68
CA LYS A 123 -13.10 9.85 -13.75
C LYS A 123 -11.90 10.26 -12.92
N THR A 124 -11.60 11.55 -12.86
CA THR A 124 -10.54 12.08 -11.99
C THR A 124 -10.93 11.93 -10.52
N GLY A 125 -12.17 12.28 -10.14
CA GLY A 125 -12.65 12.10 -8.76
C GLY A 125 -12.62 10.64 -8.30
N GLU A 126 -13.12 9.71 -9.13
CA GLU A 126 -13.04 8.27 -8.84
C GLU A 126 -11.60 7.77 -8.63
N ALA A 127 -10.66 8.28 -9.43
CA ALA A 127 -9.25 7.92 -9.31
C ALA A 127 -8.62 8.50 -8.04
N ASP A 128 -8.91 9.77 -7.72
CA ASP A 128 -8.41 10.43 -6.51
C ASP A 128 -8.93 9.70 -5.25
N ASP A 129 -10.23 9.40 -5.18
CA ASP A 129 -10.83 8.63 -4.08
C ASP A 129 -10.18 7.24 -3.92
N TYR A 130 -9.91 6.56 -5.04
CA TYR A 130 -9.23 5.27 -5.03
C TYR A 130 -7.81 5.38 -4.47
N TYR A 131 -7.04 6.37 -4.92
CA TYR A 131 -5.67 6.58 -4.44
C TYR A 131 -5.64 6.95 -2.96
N GLU A 132 -6.50 7.84 -2.51
CA GLU A 132 -6.61 8.22 -1.09
C GLU A 132 -6.93 6.99 -0.22
N SER A 133 -7.86 6.16 -0.65
CA SER A 133 -8.20 4.90 0.04
C SER A 133 -6.99 3.97 0.14
N ARG A 134 -6.24 3.77 -0.95
CA ARG A 134 -5.05 2.90 -0.95
C ARG A 134 -3.92 3.44 -0.07
N VAL A 135 -3.73 4.75 -0.03
CA VAL A 135 -2.75 5.38 0.85
C VAL A 135 -3.15 5.18 2.32
N ALA A 136 -4.43 5.43 2.65
CA ALA A 136 -4.94 5.24 4.00
C ALA A 136 -4.82 3.79 4.48
N GLU A 137 -5.18 2.81 3.63
CA GLU A 137 -5.00 1.38 3.92
C GLU A 137 -3.53 1.02 4.17
N GLY A 138 -2.62 1.59 3.37
CA GLY A 138 -1.18 1.39 3.53
C GLY A 138 -0.63 1.96 4.84
N ASP A 139 -1.05 3.18 5.19
CA ASP A 139 -0.66 3.86 6.43
C ASP A 139 -1.16 3.10 7.67
N ASP A 140 -2.41 2.65 7.64
CA ASP A 140 -3.00 1.84 8.72
C ASP A 140 -2.26 0.50 8.87
N TYR A 141 -1.93 -0.17 7.76
CA TYR A 141 -1.15 -1.40 7.79
C TYR A 141 0.24 -1.19 8.39
N LEU A 142 0.94 -0.13 7.98
CA LEU A 142 2.27 0.22 8.50
C LEU A 142 2.21 0.52 9.99
N LYS A 143 1.22 1.28 10.44
CA LYS A 143 0.98 1.58 11.85
C LYS A 143 0.76 0.30 12.64
N GLN A 144 -0.12 -0.57 12.17
CA GLN A 144 -0.42 -1.84 12.83
C GLN A 144 0.84 -2.72 12.96
N LYS A 145 1.65 -2.83 11.89
CA LYS A 145 2.88 -3.62 11.93
C LYS A 145 3.94 -3.04 12.86
N THR A 146 4.03 -1.71 12.90
CA THR A 146 4.94 -1.00 13.82
C THR A 146 4.54 -1.23 15.27
N GLU A 147 3.24 -1.12 15.60
CA GLU A 147 2.72 -1.37 16.95
C GLU A 147 2.94 -2.83 17.39
N GLN A 148 2.65 -3.80 16.50
CA GLN A 148 2.92 -5.22 16.75
C GLN A 148 4.42 -5.48 17.00
N GLY A 149 5.29 -4.89 16.18
CA GLY A 149 6.73 -5.01 16.33
C GLY A 149 7.24 -4.43 17.66
N ASN A 150 6.75 -3.23 18.03
CA ASN A 150 7.11 -2.57 19.27
C ASN A 150 6.66 -3.39 20.49
N SER A 151 5.42 -3.89 20.50
CA SER A 151 4.91 -4.74 21.58
C SER A 151 5.73 -6.02 21.72
N TYR A 152 6.06 -6.69 20.61
CA TYR A 152 6.92 -7.88 20.64
C TYR A 152 8.32 -7.57 21.19
N TYR A 153 8.90 -6.43 20.80
CA TYR A 153 10.20 -5.99 21.29
C TYR A 153 10.18 -5.71 22.80
N GLU A 154 9.16 -5.00 23.28
CA GLU A 154 8.95 -4.73 24.71
C GLU A 154 8.83 -6.02 25.52
N ASP A 155 8.04 -6.98 25.05
CA ASP A 155 7.90 -8.30 25.69
C ASP A 155 9.22 -9.09 25.73
N CYS A 156 10.03 -9.01 24.66
CA CYS A 156 11.35 -9.64 24.64
C CYS A 156 12.28 -9.00 25.66
N VAL A 157 12.31 -7.66 25.72
CA VAL A 157 13.13 -6.92 26.67
C VAL A 157 12.68 -7.18 28.11
N ALA A 158 11.38 -7.24 28.37
CA ALA A 158 10.83 -7.56 29.69
C ALA A 158 11.28 -8.95 30.14
N ARG A 159 11.09 -9.99 29.31
CA ARG A 159 11.54 -11.35 29.60
C ARG A 159 13.04 -11.42 29.83
N ALA A 160 13.84 -10.75 29.00
CA ALA A 160 15.29 -10.71 29.18
C ALA A 160 15.70 -10.06 30.52
N LYS A 161 15.01 -8.98 30.92
CA LYS A 161 15.24 -8.33 32.22
C LYS A 161 14.86 -9.24 33.38
N ASP A 162 13.76 -9.97 33.28
CA ASP A 162 13.32 -10.89 34.34
C ASP A 162 14.30 -12.07 34.47
N THR A 163 14.70 -12.69 33.36
CA THR A 163 15.74 -13.73 33.38
C THR A 163 17.06 -13.21 33.95
N ALA A 164 17.46 -11.97 33.63
CA ALA A 164 18.66 -11.38 34.21
C ALA A 164 18.54 -11.18 35.72
N ARG A 165 17.37 -10.78 36.23
CA ARG A 165 17.10 -10.67 37.68
C ARG A 165 17.20 -12.03 38.35
N ASP A 166 16.55 -13.05 37.79
CA ASP A 166 16.56 -14.41 38.33
C ASP A 166 18.00 -14.94 38.46
N ILE A 167 18.83 -14.76 37.41
CA ILE A 167 20.25 -15.15 37.42
C ILE A 167 21.02 -14.41 38.52
N ILE A 168 20.78 -13.11 38.69
CA ILE A 168 21.45 -12.31 39.74
C ILE A 168 21.04 -12.78 41.13
N GLU A 169 19.75 -13.05 41.35
CA GLU A 169 19.24 -13.56 42.62
C GLU A 169 19.81 -14.93 42.95
N GLU A 170 19.84 -15.86 41.99
CA GLU A 170 20.44 -17.19 42.15
C GLU A 170 21.95 -17.11 42.44
N ALA A 171 22.67 -16.25 41.71
CA ALA A 171 24.09 -16.02 41.95
C ALA A 171 24.35 -15.44 43.34
N ASN A 172 23.48 -14.53 43.81
CA ASN A 172 23.56 -13.95 45.14
C ASN A 172 23.31 -14.98 46.24
N ALA A 173 22.28 -15.82 46.10
CA ALA A 173 21.99 -16.91 47.03
C ALA A 173 23.15 -17.92 47.09
N THR A 174 23.71 -18.27 45.93
CA THR A 174 24.87 -19.18 45.86
C THR A 174 26.10 -18.58 46.52
N ARG A 175 26.36 -17.28 46.30
CA ARG A 175 27.43 -16.54 46.95
C ARG A 175 27.27 -16.54 48.47
N GLU A 176 26.08 -16.27 48.98
CA GLU A 176 25.80 -16.29 50.43
C GLU A 176 26.01 -17.68 51.04
N ARG A 177 25.56 -18.74 50.35
CA ARG A 177 25.82 -20.12 50.75
C ARG A 177 27.31 -20.44 50.84
N LEU A 178 28.08 -20.07 49.81
CA LEU A 178 29.53 -20.30 49.77
C LEU A 178 30.28 -19.52 50.86
N VAL A 179 29.85 -18.29 51.15
CA VAL A 179 30.41 -17.49 52.26
C VAL A 179 30.16 -18.18 53.60
N SER A 180 28.92 -18.61 53.86
CA SER A 180 28.59 -19.35 55.09
C SER A 180 29.38 -20.66 55.23
N GLU A 181 29.50 -21.44 54.15
CA GLU A 181 30.32 -22.65 54.12
C GLU A 181 31.80 -22.36 54.43
N SER A 182 32.35 -21.27 53.87
CA SER A 182 33.71 -20.83 54.14
C SER A 182 33.93 -20.38 55.60
N GLU A 183 32.94 -19.74 56.23
CA GLU A 183 33.01 -19.35 57.63
C GLU A 183 33.02 -20.56 58.56
N VAL A 184 32.14 -21.55 58.31
CA VAL A 184 32.10 -22.80 59.08
C VAL A 184 33.41 -23.57 58.96
N THR A 185 33.97 -23.68 57.76
CA THR A 185 35.25 -24.38 57.56
C THR A 185 36.40 -23.68 58.28
N LEU A 186 36.45 -22.34 58.24
CA LEU A 186 37.47 -21.56 58.93
C LEU A 186 37.34 -21.68 60.46
N GLU A 187 36.12 -21.66 61.00
CA GLU A 187 35.89 -21.88 62.42
C GLU A 187 36.25 -23.30 62.87
N ALA A 188 35.90 -24.31 62.07
CA ALA A 188 36.27 -25.71 62.33
C ALA A 188 37.79 -25.90 62.33
N GLN A 189 38.52 -25.28 61.39
CA GLN A 189 39.98 -25.29 61.36
C GLN A 189 40.57 -24.66 62.62
N LYS A 190 40.08 -23.48 63.02
CA LYS A 190 40.53 -22.81 64.24
C LYS A 190 40.31 -23.69 65.48
N ARG A 191 39.13 -24.30 65.62
CA ARG A 191 38.83 -25.23 66.73
C ARG A 191 39.73 -26.47 66.70
N ALA A 192 40.01 -27.03 65.52
CA ALA A 192 40.91 -28.17 65.36
C ALA A 192 42.35 -27.81 65.77
N GLU A 193 42.84 -26.63 65.41
CA GLU A 193 44.15 -26.14 65.82
C GLU A 193 44.25 -25.93 67.35
N GLU A 194 43.23 -25.33 67.96
CA GLU A 194 43.16 -25.17 69.41
C GLU A 194 43.14 -26.52 70.13
N LEU A 195 42.34 -27.47 69.65
CA LEU A 195 42.29 -28.82 70.19
C LEU A 195 43.64 -29.51 70.04
N ARG A 196 44.28 -29.42 68.86
CA ARG A 196 45.61 -29.96 68.61
C ARG A 196 46.62 -29.40 69.62
N ARG A 197 46.62 -28.08 69.84
CA ARG A 197 47.49 -27.43 70.82
C ARG A 197 47.25 -27.93 72.24
N LYS A 198 45.98 -28.03 72.67
CA LYS A 198 45.60 -28.57 73.99
C LYS A 198 46.04 -30.02 74.14
N THR A 199 45.83 -30.86 73.13
CA THR A 199 46.23 -32.27 73.14
C THR A 199 47.74 -32.42 73.21
N VAL A 200 48.51 -31.62 72.46
CA VAL A 200 49.99 -31.63 72.54
C VAL A 200 50.46 -31.23 73.94
N LEU A 201 49.89 -30.17 74.53
CA LEU A 201 50.23 -29.75 75.89
C LEU A 201 49.89 -30.85 76.91
N ARG A 202 48.69 -31.43 76.83
CA ARG A 202 48.25 -32.52 77.72
C ARG A 202 49.07 -33.79 77.53
N SER A 203 49.43 -34.13 76.30
CA SER A 203 50.31 -35.26 75.99
C SER A 203 51.70 -35.06 76.59
N ASN A 204 52.28 -33.87 76.44
CA ASN A 204 53.54 -33.52 77.08
C ASN A 204 53.46 -33.61 78.61
N GLN A 205 52.34 -33.19 79.22
CA GLN A 205 52.10 -33.34 80.66
C GLN A 205 52.01 -34.81 81.07
N VAL A 206 51.27 -35.65 80.33
CA VAL A 206 51.18 -37.09 80.61
C VAL A 206 52.55 -37.75 80.46
N TYR A 207 53.32 -37.41 79.43
CA TYR A 207 54.67 -37.92 79.23
C TYR A 207 55.61 -37.52 80.38
N SER A 208 55.57 -36.25 80.80
CA SER A 208 56.30 -35.74 81.96
C SER A 208 55.93 -36.49 83.24
N ASN A 209 54.63 -36.64 83.52
CA ASN A 209 54.15 -37.33 84.70
C ASN A 209 54.53 -38.83 84.67
N ALA A 210 54.38 -39.49 83.53
CA ALA A 210 54.76 -40.88 83.35
C ALA A 210 56.27 -41.09 83.55
N LYS A 211 57.10 -40.14 83.08
CA LYS A 211 58.55 -40.16 83.32
C LYS A 211 58.86 -40.04 84.82
N LEU A 212 58.23 -39.11 85.53
CA LEU A 212 58.40 -38.98 86.98
C LEU A 212 57.92 -40.24 87.73
N SER A 213 56.83 -40.86 87.29
CA SER A 213 56.37 -42.14 87.84
C SER A 213 57.34 -43.28 87.56
N ALA A 214 57.91 -43.35 86.35
CA ALA A 214 58.93 -44.34 86.01
C ALA A 214 60.20 -44.17 86.86
N ASP A 215 60.65 -42.92 87.05
CA ASP A 215 61.77 -42.58 87.94
C ASP A 215 61.46 -43.00 89.39
N SER A 216 60.23 -42.79 89.86
CA SER A 216 59.79 -43.23 91.20
C SER A 216 59.79 -44.76 91.35
N VAL A 217 59.26 -45.51 90.38
CA VAL A 217 59.26 -46.98 90.40
C VAL A 217 60.68 -47.54 90.33
N LEU A 218 61.55 -46.93 89.52
CA LEU A 218 62.97 -47.27 89.46
C LEU A 218 63.68 -47.01 90.79
N ALA A 219 63.40 -45.89 91.45
CA ALA A 219 63.94 -45.59 92.78
C ALA A 219 63.46 -46.61 93.82
N GLU A 220 62.18 -46.99 93.79
CA GLU A 220 61.62 -48.02 94.66
C GLU A 220 62.27 -49.40 94.39
N LEU A 221 62.51 -49.77 93.13
CA LEU A 221 63.25 -50.97 92.77
C LEU A 221 64.69 -50.93 93.27
N MET A 222 65.36 -49.78 93.15
CA MET A 222 66.72 -49.59 93.65
C MET A 222 66.77 -49.75 95.18
N ASP A 223 65.83 -49.16 95.92
CA ASP A 223 65.72 -49.35 97.36
C ASP A 223 65.40 -50.82 97.71
N TYR A 224 64.53 -51.48 96.96
CA TYR A 224 64.23 -52.91 97.14
C TYR A 224 65.48 -53.78 96.90
N LEU A 225 66.27 -53.48 95.88
CA LEU A 225 67.53 -54.16 95.59
C LEU A 225 68.61 -53.85 96.64
N GLU A 226 68.69 -52.63 97.15
CA GLU A 226 69.61 -52.24 98.22
C GLU A 226 69.26 -52.91 99.55
N ARG A 227 67.95 -53.05 99.85
CA ARG A 227 67.45 -53.85 100.96
C ARG A 227 67.73 -55.34 100.77
N TYR A 228 67.55 -55.88 99.56
CA TYR A 228 67.93 -57.27 99.25
C TYR A 228 69.45 -57.49 99.36
N TYR A 229 70.25 -56.54 98.91
CA TYR A 229 71.71 -56.60 99.02
C TYR A 229 72.15 -56.51 100.47
N SER A 230 71.54 -55.63 101.27
CA SER A 230 71.76 -55.52 102.71
C SER A 230 71.32 -56.78 103.46
N ALA A 231 70.23 -57.42 103.04
CA ALA A 231 69.78 -58.70 103.58
C ALA A 231 70.75 -59.84 103.22
N ILE A 232 71.30 -59.86 102.00
CA ILE A 232 72.34 -60.81 101.59
C ILE A 232 73.65 -60.56 102.37
N GLU A 233 74.03 -59.30 102.60
CA GLU A 233 75.17 -58.97 103.45
C GLU A 233 74.92 -59.36 104.91
N ALA A 234 73.71 -59.19 105.43
CA ALA A 234 73.32 -59.62 106.77
C ALA A 234 73.33 -61.15 106.88
N ASP A 235 72.81 -61.89 105.90
CA ASP A 235 72.86 -63.36 105.83
C ASP A 235 74.31 -63.86 105.70
N ARG A 236 75.15 -63.17 104.93
CA ARG A 236 76.58 -63.46 104.81
C ARG A 236 77.33 -63.21 106.11
N LYS A 237 76.93 -62.19 106.89
CA LYS A 237 77.46 -61.88 108.21
C LYS A 237 76.92 -62.83 109.29
N ALA A 238 75.74 -63.42 109.09
CA ALA A 238 75.13 -64.42 109.97
C ALA A 238 75.64 -65.85 109.71
N LEU A 239 76.12 -66.16 108.49
CA LEU A 239 76.66 -67.48 108.13
C LEU A 239 78.09 -67.77 108.64
N ASP A 240 78.80 -66.78 109.20
CA ASP A 240 80.16 -66.92 109.75
C ASP A 240 80.20 -67.30 111.26
N ALA A 241 79.05 -67.60 111.89
CA ALA A 241 78.99 -67.98 113.31
C ALA A 241 77.93 -69.06 113.66
N ARG A 242 77.93 -70.19 112.94
CA ARG A 242 77.56 -71.57 113.40
C ARG A 242 76.10 -71.80 113.94
N PRO A 243 75.66 -73.03 114.28
CA PRO A 243 74.77 -73.86 113.44
C PRO A 243 73.41 -74.24 114.09
N ALA A 244 72.59 -74.95 113.29
CA ALA A 244 71.55 -75.93 113.67
C ALA A 244 70.07 -75.48 113.90
N ALA A 245 69.21 -76.15 113.12
CA ALA A 245 67.94 -76.81 113.52
C ALA A 245 66.67 -75.99 113.84
N THR A 246 65.70 -76.12 112.91
CA THR A 246 64.31 -76.60 113.09
C THR A 246 63.33 -75.87 114.04
N THR A 247 62.22 -75.32 113.51
CA THR A 247 60.80 -75.74 113.73
C THR A 247 59.75 -74.63 113.48
N GLY A 248 58.67 -74.98 112.76
CA GLY A 248 57.27 -74.62 113.10
C GLY A 248 56.63 -73.30 112.59
N ALA A 249 55.60 -73.42 111.72
CA ALA A 249 54.25 -72.79 111.81
C ALA A 249 53.62 -72.37 110.45
N GLN A 250 52.40 -72.88 110.21
CA GLN A 250 51.42 -72.58 109.13
C GLN A 250 50.83 -71.14 109.22
N PRO A 251 50.00 -70.62 108.25
CA PRO A 251 49.20 -71.31 107.22
C PRO A 251 49.23 -70.70 105.79
N ARG A 252 48.61 -71.42 104.84
CA ARG A 252 48.42 -71.06 103.43
C ARG A 252 46.91 -71.04 103.12
N PRO A 253 46.39 -69.99 102.48
CA PRO A 253 45.38 -70.11 101.41
C PRO A 253 45.80 -69.24 100.21
N GLN A 254 45.32 -69.33 98.97
CA GLN A 254 44.39 -70.17 98.23
C GLN A 254 44.71 -69.87 96.75
N SER A 255 44.54 -70.87 95.89
CA SER A 255 44.82 -70.84 94.45
C SER A 255 43.58 -70.53 93.61
N ALA A 256 43.75 -69.72 92.55
CA ALA A 256 42.93 -69.58 91.33
C ALA A 256 41.49 -69.02 91.50
N PRO A 257 40.95 -68.27 90.51
CA PRO A 257 40.58 -68.86 89.22
C PRO A 257 41.10 -68.10 87.99
N ALA A 258 40.95 -68.78 86.86
CA ALA A 258 41.30 -68.38 85.52
C ALA A 258 40.17 -67.57 84.85
N GLN A 259 40.58 -66.77 83.87
CA GLN A 259 39.90 -66.46 82.59
C GLN A 259 38.53 -65.77 82.64
N ASN A 260 38.47 -64.54 82.11
CA ASN A 260 37.50 -64.21 81.05
C ASN A 260 37.75 -62.86 80.35
N GLU A 261 37.08 -62.75 79.19
CA GLU A 261 36.75 -61.56 78.39
C GLU A 261 37.76 -61.11 77.33
N ALA A 262 37.77 -61.90 76.26
CA ALA A 262 37.96 -61.43 74.91
C ALA A 262 36.60 -61.14 74.25
N ALA A 263 36.61 -60.05 73.47
CA ALA A 263 36.01 -59.88 72.14
C ALA A 263 34.48 -59.83 71.93
N ASP A 264 34.15 -58.87 71.06
CA ASP A 264 33.06 -58.81 70.10
C ASP A 264 31.66 -58.37 70.58
N GLU A 265 31.50 -57.04 70.52
CA GLU A 265 30.60 -56.35 69.58
C GLU A 265 29.30 -57.08 69.24
N ALA A 266 28.25 -56.68 69.95
CA ALA A 266 26.87 -57.06 69.71
C ALA A 266 26.37 -56.46 68.39
N GLY A 267 25.87 -57.35 67.52
CA GLY A 267 24.82 -57.03 66.57
C GLY A 267 23.45 -57.37 67.16
N ASP A 268 22.49 -56.48 66.94
CA ASP A 268 21.03 -56.68 66.94
C ASP A 268 20.52 -55.61 65.94
N ALA A 269 19.87 -55.96 64.82
CA ALA A 269 18.45 -56.31 64.69
C ALA A 269 17.55 -55.13 65.14
N ASP A 270 16.58 -54.59 64.41
CA ASP A 270 15.95 -54.78 63.09
C ASP A 270 15.27 -53.42 62.79
N GLU A 271 14.94 -53.11 61.52
CA GLU A 271 13.62 -52.55 61.15
C GLU A 271 13.48 -52.44 59.62
N ASP A 272 12.42 -53.08 59.14
CA ASP A 272 11.91 -53.14 57.77
C ASP A 272 11.19 -51.86 57.33
N ASP A 273 11.06 -51.73 55.99
CA ASP A 273 10.05 -50.98 55.21
C ASP A 273 9.98 -49.43 55.43
N ASP A 274 9.66 -48.56 54.47
CA ASP A 274 8.66 -48.66 53.42
C ASP A 274 9.05 -47.87 52.15
N ALA A 275 8.37 -48.28 51.07
CA ALA A 275 8.36 -47.68 49.75
C ALA A 275 7.84 -46.23 49.66
N SER A 276 8.35 -45.50 48.67
CA SER A 276 7.64 -44.60 47.72
C SER A 276 8.66 -43.61 47.17
N GLY A 277 8.99 -43.63 45.88
CA GLY A 277 8.13 -43.09 44.83
C GLY A 277 8.19 -41.55 44.87
N TRP A 278 8.74 -40.94 43.82
CA TRP A 278 8.01 -40.05 42.91
C TRP A 278 8.95 -39.53 41.82
N ASN A 279 8.70 -40.03 40.61
CA ASN A 279 9.09 -39.41 39.34
C ASN A 279 8.45 -38.01 39.27
N ILE A 280 9.26 -36.96 39.13
CA ILE A 280 8.77 -35.58 38.92
C ILE A 280 9.32 -34.99 37.60
N PHE A 281 9.40 -35.80 36.55
CA PHE A 281 9.55 -35.29 35.18
C PHE A 281 8.49 -35.92 34.29
N GLY A 282 7.27 -35.42 34.45
CA GLY A 282 6.14 -35.64 33.55
C GLY A 282 5.76 -34.34 32.83
N ASN A 283 5.74 -34.43 31.49
CA ASN A 283 4.95 -33.62 30.55
C ASN A 283 5.40 -32.19 30.23
N LEU A 284 6.42 -32.12 29.37
CA LEU A 284 6.65 -31.01 28.45
C LEU A 284 5.68 -31.11 27.26
N PHE A 285 4.78 -30.14 27.18
CA PHE A 285 3.74 -29.97 26.16
C PHE A 285 4.30 -29.70 24.74
N LYS A 286 3.55 -30.21 23.75
CA LYS A 286 3.26 -29.65 22.40
C LYS A 286 4.34 -29.70 21.30
N ARG A 287 4.09 -30.57 20.30
CA ARG A 287 4.23 -30.21 18.88
C ARG A 287 2.98 -30.63 18.11
N LYS A 288 2.06 -29.67 17.91
CA LYS A 288 1.05 -29.73 16.86
C LYS A 288 1.66 -29.09 15.62
N LYS A 289 2.08 -29.93 14.68
CA LYS A 289 2.51 -29.53 13.33
C LYS A 289 1.25 -29.14 12.56
N LYS A 290 1.06 -27.86 12.25
CA LYS A 290 0.09 -27.42 11.25
C LYS A 290 0.88 -27.08 10.00
N ALA A 291 0.56 -27.79 8.93
CA ALA A 291 1.09 -27.59 7.60
C ALA A 291 0.65 -26.22 7.07
N SER A 292 1.56 -25.56 6.36
CA SER A 292 1.35 -24.37 5.56
C SER A 292 1.71 -24.75 4.12
N GLN A 293 0.68 -24.79 3.26
CA GLN A 293 0.66 -24.97 1.78
C GLN A 293 -0.78 -25.45 1.50
N GLU A 294 -1.62 -24.87 0.66
CA GLU A 294 -1.48 -24.01 -0.50
C GLU A 294 -2.66 -23.01 -0.50
N ASP A 295 -2.41 -21.73 -0.77
CA ASP A 295 -3.43 -20.85 -1.33
C ASP A 295 -2.95 -20.53 -2.75
N ASP A 296 -3.62 -21.15 -3.71
CA ASP A 296 -3.45 -20.91 -5.13
C ASP A 296 -3.84 -19.45 -5.44
N PHE A 297 -2.83 -18.66 -5.81
CA PHE A 297 -3.03 -17.42 -6.55
C PHE A 297 -3.35 -17.82 -8.00
N GLU A 298 -4.63 -17.71 -8.39
CA GLU A 298 -4.97 -17.56 -9.80
C GLU A 298 -4.76 -16.11 -10.20
N ASP A 299 -3.78 -15.97 -11.09
CA ASP A 299 -3.33 -14.77 -11.78
C ASP A 299 -4.17 -14.62 -13.06
N ASP A 300 -4.72 -13.41 -13.23
CA ASP A 300 -4.93 -12.67 -14.47
C ASP A 300 -5.80 -13.16 -15.66
N ALA A 301 -6.53 -12.17 -16.16
CA ALA A 301 -6.83 -11.83 -17.56
C ALA A 301 -8.02 -12.50 -18.28
N GLU A 302 -9.14 -11.77 -18.38
CA GLU A 302 -9.54 -10.91 -19.52
C GLU A 302 -10.83 -10.13 -19.23
#